data_AF-A0A1X7T5A1-F1
#
_entry.id   AF-A0A1X7T5A1-F1
#
_cell.length_a   1.000
_cell.length_b   1.000
_cell.length_c   1.000
_cell.angle_alpha   90.00
_cell.angle_beta   90.00
_cell.angle_gamma   90.00
#
_symmetry.space_group_name_H-M   'P 1'
#
loop_
_entity.id
_entity.type
_entity.pdbx_description
1 polymer ?
#
loop_
_entity_poly.entity_id
_entity_poly.type
_entity_poly.pdbx_seq_one_letter_code
_entity_poly.pdbx_strand_id
1 'polypeptide(L)'
;MSEYYKKLDAVAHKRYLEKLQLLDLGIKDDPYSLALDAIFIDDITKWPKVEYGHIFCYFIERPGVYTKKQLLNWKSLQAYNYFFSGH
;
A
#
# COMPACT_ATOMS: atom_id res chain seq x y z
N MET A 1 5.98 -19.11 11.75
CA MET A 1 4.77 -18.69 12.51
C MET A 1 5.24 -17.71 13.56
N SER A 2 4.76 -16.47 13.49
CA SER A 2 5.21 -15.41 14.37
C SER A 2 4.80 -15.62 15.83
N GLU A 3 5.54 -15.01 16.75
CA GLU A 3 5.16 -14.92 18.16
C GLU A 3 3.87 -14.12 18.35
N TYR A 4 3.59 -13.18 17.43
CA TYR A 4 2.31 -12.47 17.42
C TYR A 4 1.17 -13.44 17.20
N TYR A 5 1.22 -14.24 16.12
CA TYR A 5 0.19 -15.22 15.76
C TYR A 5 -0.15 -16.16 16.93
N LYS A 6 0.86 -16.71 17.60
CA LYS A 6 0.68 -17.64 18.72
C LYS A 6 -0.05 -17.04 19.94
N LYS A 7 0.02 -15.72 20.12
CA LYS A 7 -0.59 -15.01 21.27
C LYS A 7 -2.04 -14.59 21.02
N LEU A 8 -2.57 -14.77 19.81
CA LEU A 8 -3.97 -14.40 19.53
C LEU A 8 -4.95 -15.34 20.24
N ASP A 9 -6.10 -14.81 20.61
CA ASP A 9 -7.25 -15.61 21.04
C ASP A 9 -7.83 -16.43 19.87
N ALA A 10 -8.60 -17.48 20.16
CA ALA A 10 -9.16 -18.38 19.15
C ALA A 10 -10.06 -17.65 18.13
N VAL A 11 -10.83 -16.64 18.56
CA VAL A 11 -11.66 -15.83 17.66
C VAL A 11 -10.79 -14.95 16.76
N ALA A 12 -9.72 -14.40 17.34
CA ALA A 12 -8.83 -13.49 16.64
C ALA A 12 -7.94 -14.23 15.62
N HIS A 13 -7.54 -15.47 15.93
CA HIS A 13 -6.87 -16.39 15.00
C HIS A 13 -7.67 -16.61 13.71
N LYS A 14 -8.96 -16.93 13.85
CA LYS A 14 -9.82 -17.19 12.69
C LYS A 14 -9.93 -15.97 11.78
N ARG A 15 -10.19 -14.79 12.36
CA ARG A 15 -10.25 -13.52 11.61
C ARG A 15 -8.93 -13.18 10.93
N TYR A 16 -7.82 -13.46 11.60
CA TYR A 16 -6.49 -13.21 11.05
C TYR A 16 -6.22 -14.08 9.81
N LEU A 17 -6.55 -15.37 9.88
CA LEU A 17 -6.46 -16.27 8.73
C LEU A 17 -7.38 -15.86 7.58
N GLU A 18 -8.62 -15.48 7.88
CA GLU A 18 -9.58 -14.98 6.88
C GLU A 18 -9.04 -13.74 6.15
N LYS A 19 -8.41 -12.81 6.89
CA LYS A 19 -7.77 -11.62 6.29
C LYS A 19 -6.59 -11.96 5.39
N LEU A 20 -5.75 -12.91 5.77
CA LEU A 20 -4.65 -13.36 4.92
C LEU A 20 -5.20 -14.01 3.63
N GLN A 21 -6.22 -14.85 3.75
CA GLN A 21 -6.87 -15.50 2.60
C GLN A 21 -7.50 -14.50 1.63
N LEU A 22 -8.10 -13.40 2.13
CA LEU A 22 -8.65 -12.34 1.28
C LEU A 22 -7.61 -11.65 0.38
N LEU A 23 -6.33 -11.72 0.76
CA LEU A 23 -5.21 -11.14 0.03
C LEU A 23 -4.46 -12.19 -0.79
N ASP A 24 -4.99 -13.41 -0.91
CA ASP A 24 -4.32 -14.58 -1.50
C ASP A 24 -2.98 -14.92 -0.80
N LEU A 25 -2.88 -14.62 0.50
CA LEU A 25 -1.69 -14.84 1.33
C LEU A 25 -1.88 -16.02 2.30
N GLY A 26 -0.80 -16.75 2.58
CA GLY A 26 -0.79 -17.84 3.55
C GLY A 26 -0.18 -17.44 4.90
N ILE A 27 -0.21 -18.36 5.87
CA ILE A 27 0.50 -18.19 7.16
C ILE A 27 2.03 -18.01 6.97
N LYS A 28 2.56 -18.46 5.81
CA LYS A 28 3.97 -18.27 5.44
C LYS A 28 4.31 -16.82 5.13
N ASP A 29 3.31 -16.04 4.71
CA ASP A 29 3.41 -14.62 4.35
C ASP A 29 2.96 -13.73 5.52
N ASP A 30 2.92 -14.27 6.74
CA ASP A 30 2.61 -13.52 7.95
C ASP A 30 3.59 -12.34 8.08
N PRO A 31 3.10 -11.08 8.07
CA PRO A 31 3.95 -9.89 8.14
C PRO A 31 4.73 -9.80 9.46
N TYR A 32 4.26 -10.47 10.52
CA TYR A 32 4.95 -10.56 11.80
C TYR A 32 5.89 -11.76 11.88
N SER A 33 5.87 -12.64 10.86
CA SER A 33 6.80 -13.77 10.73
C SER A 33 8.09 -13.37 9.99
N LEU A 34 8.12 -12.20 9.36
CA LEU A 34 9.37 -11.55 8.94
C LEU A 34 10.18 -11.34 10.22
N ALA A 35 11.15 -12.22 10.41
CA ALA A 35 12.02 -12.23 11.56
C ALA A 35 12.62 -10.84 11.77
N LEU A 36 12.99 -10.55 13.01
CA LEU A 36 13.77 -9.37 13.41
C LEU A 36 15.05 -9.14 12.57
N ASP A 37 15.44 -10.12 11.74
CA ASP A 37 16.56 -10.08 10.78
C ASP A 37 16.16 -9.68 9.34
N ALA A 38 14.90 -9.29 9.10
CA ALA A 38 14.55 -8.63 7.84
C ALA A 38 15.37 -7.33 7.76
N ILE A 39 16.38 -7.31 6.90
CA ILE A 39 17.25 -6.17 6.69
C ILE A 39 16.38 -5.09 6.03
N PHE A 40 15.75 -4.25 6.84
CA PHE A 40 15.08 -3.06 6.36
C PHE A 40 16.17 -2.16 5.78
N ILE A 41 16.08 -1.93 4.47
CA ILE A 41 17.04 -1.08 3.77
C ILE A 41 16.53 0.36 3.87
N ASP A 42 17.23 1.21 4.62
CA ASP A 42 16.92 2.63 4.77
C ASP A 42 17.44 3.48 3.58
N ASP A 43 17.35 2.91 2.38
CA ASP A 43 17.79 3.56 1.16
C ASP A 43 16.60 4.18 0.44
N ILE A 44 16.48 5.50 0.55
CA ILE A 44 15.44 6.30 -0.09
C ILE A 44 15.42 6.09 -1.62
N THR A 45 16.56 5.75 -2.24
CA THR A 45 16.61 5.52 -3.69
C THR A 45 15.90 4.24 -4.12
N LYS A 46 15.74 3.28 -3.20
CA LYS A 46 15.00 2.03 -3.42
C LYS A 46 13.51 2.17 -3.14
N TRP A 47 13.06 3.32 -2.64
CA TRP A 47 11.66 3.54 -2.42
C TRP A 47 10.91 3.60 -3.75
N PRO A 48 9.68 3.07 -3.82
CA PRO A 48 8.86 3.24 -5.01
C PRO A 48 8.65 4.74 -5.27
N LYS A 49 8.62 5.14 -6.55
CA LYS A 49 8.33 6.52 -6.94
C LYS A 49 6.86 6.83 -6.66
N VAL A 50 6.57 7.26 -5.44
CA VAL A 50 5.22 7.64 -4.99
C VAL A 50 4.94 9.07 -5.42
N GLU A 51 4.05 9.24 -6.40
CA GLU A 51 3.49 10.55 -6.75
C GLU A 51 2.24 10.89 -5.91
N TYR A 52 1.87 12.18 -5.84
CA TYR A 52 0.69 12.67 -5.10
C TYR A 52 -0.61 11.92 -5.47
N GLY A 53 -0.79 11.55 -6.74
CA GLY A 53 -1.92 10.75 -7.19
C GLY A 53 -2.00 9.36 -6.53
N HIS A 54 -0.87 8.77 -6.15
CA HIS A 54 -0.85 7.49 -5.40
C HIS A 54 -1.31 7.70 -3.95
N ILE A 55 -0.91 8.80 -3.31
CA ILE A 55 -1.32 9.15 -1.96
C ILE A 55 -2.83 9.38 -1.91
N PHE A 56 -3.35 10.15 -2.87
CA PHE A 56 -4.79 10.44 -2.98
C PHE A 56 -5.61 9.16 -3.23
N CYS A 57 -5.12 8.23 -4.06
CA CYS A 57 -5.79 6.94 -4.28
C CYS A 57 -5.72 6.01 -3.06
N TYR A 58 -4.69 6.13 -2.22
CA TYR A 58 -4.54 5.31 -1.02
C TYR A 58 -5.57 5.67 0.06
N PHE A 59 -5.89 6.97 0.19
CA PHE A 59 -6.87 7.45 1.17
C PHE A 59 -8.32 7.33 0.72
N ILE A 60 -8.57 7.06 -0.56
CA ILE A 60 -9.93 7.01 -1.11
C ILE A 60 -10.39 5.55 -1.21
N GLU A 61 -11.07 5.09 -0.16
CA GLU A 61 -11.82 3.82 -0.13
C GLU A 61 -13.18 3.91 -0.86
N ARG A 62 -13.55 5.06 -1.45
CA ARG A 62 -14.83 5.27 -2.13
C ARG A 62 -14.68 5.39 -3.65
N PRO A 63 -15.65 4.93 -4.47
CA PRO A 63 -15.65 5.22 -5.89
C PRO A 63 -15.76 6.73 -6.11
N GLY A 64 -14.63 7.38 -6.33
CA GLY A 64 -14.54 8.79 -6.71
C GLY A 64 -14.87 8.99 -8.19
N VAL A 65 -15.16 10.24 -8.57
CA VAL A 65 -15.46 10.65 -9.96
C VAL A 65 -14.31 10.32 -10.92
N TYR A 66 -13.09 10.21 -10.39
CA TYR A 66 -11.88 9.97 -11.17
C TYR A 66 -11.24 8.62 -10.81
N THR A 67 -10.89 7.88 -11.85
CA THR A 67 -10.14 6.63 -11.73
C THR A 67 -8.69 6.90 -11.33
N LYS A 68 -8.03 5.91 -10.72
CA LYS A 68 -6.59 5.93 -10.41
C LYS A 68 -5.75 6.36 -11.62
N LYS A 69 -6.10 5.87 -12.82
CA LYS A 69 -5.39 6.21 -14.07
C LYS A 69 -5.54 7.70 -14.42
N GLN A 70 -6.73 8.28 -14.23
CA GLN A 70 -6.96 9.71 -14.48
C GLN A 70 -6.22 10.59 -13.47
N LEU A 71 -6.20 10.19 -12.19
CA LEU A 71 -5.46 10.90 -11.14
C LEU A 71 -3.95 10.84 -11.35
N LEU A 72 -3.40 9.72 -11.84
CA LEU A 72 -1.97 9.60 -12.15
C LEU A 72 -1.57 10.38 -13.42
N ASN A 73 -2.52 10.67 -14.30
CA ASN A 73 -2.27 11.46 -15.52
C ASN A 73 -2.47 12.97 -15.32
N TRP A 74 -2.45 13.45 -14.08
CA TRP A 74 -2.63 14.86 -13.75
C TRP A 74 -1.59 15.78 -14.40
N LYS A 75 -0.37 15.28 -14.67
CA LYS A 75 0.68 16.03 -15.39
C LYS A 75 0.37 16.25 -16.88
N SER A 76 -0.57 15.50 -17.46
CA SER A 76 -1.03 15.76 -18.83
C SER A 76 -2.15 16.80 -18.90
N LEU A 77 -2.63 17.30 -17.76
CA LEU A 77 -3.62 18.37 -17.75
C LEU A 77 -2.99 19.63 -18.33
N GLN A 78 -3.77 20.30 -19.18
CA GLN A 78 -3.40 21.58 -19.77
C GLN A 78 -3.03 22.62 -18.71
N ALA A 79 -3.64 22.55 -17.51
CA ALA A 79 -3.31 23.36 -16.36
C ALA A 79 -1.89 23.09 -15.79
N TYR A 80 -1.43 21.85 -15.77
CA TYR A 80 -0.06 21.52 -15.36
C TYR A 80 0.96 22.04 -16.37
N ASN A 81 0.67 21.87 -17.66
CA ASN A 81 1.50 22.46 -18.71
C ASN A 81 1.53 23.98 -18.63
N TYR A 82 0.43 24.64 -18.28
CA TYR A 82 0.39 26.09 -18.10
C TYR A 82 1.26 26.55 -16.92
N PHE A 83 1.14 25.85 -15.78
CA PHE A 83 1.95 26.12 -14.58
C PHE A 83 3.45 25.86 -14.79
N PHE A 84 3.82 24.78 -15.47
CA PHE A 84 5.22 24.40 -15.70
C PHE A 84 5.88 25.17 -16.85
N SER A 85 5.12 25.49 -17.92
CA SER A 85 5.65 26.17 -19.11
C SER A 85 5.70 27.69 -18.97
N GLY A 86 5.20 28.25 -17.86
CA GLY A 86 5.33 29.67 -17.52
C GLY A 86 4.89 30.60 -18.66
N HIS A 87 3.63 30.52 -19.08
CA HIS A 87 3.02 31.52 -19.96
C HIS A 87 2.23 32.55 -19.14
#